data_AF-X1BC80-F1
#
_entry.id   AF-X1BC80-F1
#
_cell.length_a   1.000
_cell.length_b   1.000
_cell.length_c   1.000
_cell.angle_alpha   90.00
_cell.angle_beta   90.00
_cell.angle_gamma   90.00
#
_symmetry.space_group_name_H-M   'P 1'
#
loop_
_entity.id
_entity.type
_entity.pdbx_description
1 polymer ?
#
loop_
_entity_poly.entity_id
_entity_poly.type
_entity_poly.pdbx_seq_one_letter_code
_entity_poly.pdbx_strand_id
1 'polypeptide(L)' 'MALFHGESPSEKNNLTQTGSVLILIFPKNKKINIVLIQRATYPGVHSGQISFPGGKFEKGDKDLIDTALRETKEEIGASV' A
#
# COMPACT_ATOMS: atom_id res chain seq x y z
N MET A 1 -13.49 -33.75 -15.45
CA MET A 1 -14.41 -33.29 -14.40
C MET A 1 -13.68 -33.38 -13.07
N ALA A 2 -12.88 -32.36 -12.75
CA ALA A 2 -12.18 -32.29 -11.48
C ALA A 2 -13.10 -31.60 -10.47
N LEU A 3 -13.41 -32.30 -9.38
CA LEU A 3 -14.22 -31.80 -8.27
C LEU A 3 -13.37 -30.80 -7.47
N PHE A 4 -13.67 -29.51 -7.61
CA PHE A 4 -13.20 -28.49 -6.69
C PHE A 4 -13.94 -28.64 -5.35
N HIS A 5 -13.25 -29.15 -4.35
CA HIS A 5 -13.71 -29.05 -2.96
C HIS A 5 -13.39 -27.63 -2.50
N GLY A 6 -14.40 -26.77 -2.46
CA GLY A 6 -14.29 -25.46 -1.84
C GLY A 6 -14.11 -25.65 -0.35
N GLU A 7 -12.90 -25.40 0.16
CA GLU A 7 -12.70 -25.27 1.60
C GLU A 7 -13.49 -24.05 2.09
N SER A 8 -14.28 -24.27 3.14
CA SER A 8 -14.99 -23.22 3.86
C SER A 8 -13.99 -22.22 4.45
N PRO A 9 -14.30 -20.91 4.50
CA PRO A 9 -13.44 -19.93 5.12
C PRO A 9 -13.48 -20.08 6.65
N SER A 10 -12.73 -21.03 7.18
CA SER A 10 -12.48 -21.21 8.61
C SER A 10 -11.00 -20.95 8.91
N GLU A 11 -10.78 -20.09 9.90
CA GLU A 11 -9.52 -19.56 10.45
C GLU A 11 -9.03 -18.24 9.85
N LYS A 12 -9.22 -17.14 10.61
CA LYS A 12 -8.53 -15.87 10.37
C LYS A 12 -7.03 -16.13 10.51
N ASN A 13 -6.34 -16.23 9.39
CA ASN A 13 -4.90 -16.30 9.37
C ASN A 13 -4.36 -14.98 9.95
N ASN A 14 -3.77 -15.00 11.16
CA ASN A 14 -3.18 -13.84 11.86
C ASN A 14 -1.94 -13.24 11.14
N LEU A 15 -1.76 -13.54 9.85
CA LEU A 15 -0.65 -13.12 9.01
C LEU A 15 -1.00 -11.92 8.11
N THR A 16 -2.27 -11.53 8.00
CA THR A 16 -2.65 -10.37 7.19
C THR A 16 -2.52 -9.08 8.01
N GLN A 17 -1.65 -8.19 7.55
CA GLN A 17 -1.55 -6.84 8.09
C GLN A 17 -2.32 -5.88 7.20
N THR A 18 -3.23 -5.12 7.80
CA THR A 18 -3.94 -4.05 7.11
C THR A 18 -2.95 -2.96 6.72
N GLY A 19 -3.03 -2.51 5.47
CA GLY A 19 -2.25 -1.40 4.94
C GLY A 19 -3.10 -0.53 4.03
N SER A 20 -2.57 0.63 3.69
CA SER A 20 -3.23 1.62 2.85
C SER A 20 -2.22 2.28 1.92
N VAL A 21 -2.67 2.66 0.72
CA VAL A 21 -1.84 3.31 -0.31
C VAL A 21 -2.52 4.56 -0.83
N LEU A 22 -1.74 5.56 -1.25
CA LEU A 22 -2.24 6.76 -1.90
C LEU A 22 -1.97 6.71 -3.40
N ILE A 23 -3.03 6.80 -4.21
CA ILE A 23 -2.92 7.01 -5.65
C ILE A 23 -3.01 8.52 -5.90
N LEU A 24 -1.86 9.20 -5.93
CA LEU A 24 -1.80 10.63 -6.20
C LEU A 24 -1.91 10.88 -7.70
N ILE A 25 -3.04 11.47 -8.13
CA ILE A 25 -3.34 11.79 -9.53
C ILE A 25 -3.21 13.29 -9.74
N PHE A 26 -2.42 13.72 -10.74
CA PHE A 26 -2.20 15.14 -11.01
C PHE A 26 -1.99 15.46 -12.50
N PRO A 27 -2.40 16.65 -12.96
CA PRO A 27 -2.16 17.10 -14.33
C PRO A 27 -0.73 17.62 -14.50
N LYS A 28 -0.04 17.21 -15.56
CA LYS A 28 1.25 17.78 -16.00
C LYS A 28 1.37 17.63 -17.51
N ASN A 29 1.78 18.69 -18.21
CA ASN A 29 1.96 18.71 -19.67
C ASN A 29 0.73 18.21 -20.46
N LYS A 30 -0.48 18.64 -20.06
CA LYS A 30 -1.77 18.23 -20.65
C LYS A 30 -2.04 16.71 -20.57
N LYS A 31 -1.36 16.00 -19.67
CA LYS A 31 -1.57 14.57 -19.40
C LYS A 31 -1.87 14.37 -17.91
N ILE A 32 -2.62 13.32 -17.60
CA ILE A 32 -2.81 12.83 -16.24
C ILE A 32 -1.62 11.95 -15.88
N ASN A 33 -1.05 12.18 -14.69
CA ASN A 33 0.09 11.45 -14.18
C ASN A 33 -0.25 10.89 -12.80
N ILE A 34 0.45 9.81 -12.44
CA ILE A 34 0.42 9.23 -11.11
C ILE A 34 1.82 9.24 -10.50
N VAL A 35 1.89 9.27 -9.17
CA VAL A 35 3.15 9.08 -8.44
C VAL A 35 3.34 7.61 -8.13
N LEU A 36 4.54 7.12 -8.43
CA LEU A 36 5.05 5.82 -8.00
C LEU A 36 6.40 6.04 -7.33
N ILE A 37 6.74 5.15 -6.42
CA ILE A 37 8.03 5.14 -5.72
C ILE A 37 8.78 3.86 -6.03
N GLN A 38 10.10 3.92 -5.90
CA GLN A 38 10.90 2.73 -5.69
C GLN A 38 11.09 2.55 -4.19
N ARG A 39 10.60 1.44 -3.64
CA ARG A 39 10.73 1.15 -2.21
C ARG A 39 12.21 1.04 -1.83
N ALA A 40 12.54 1.48 -0.62
CA ALA A 40 13.90 1.38 -0.09
C ALA A 40 14.43 -0.06 -0.16
N THR A 41 15.74 -0.20 -0.28
CA THR A 41 16.39 -1.51 -0.30
C THR A 41 16.64 -2.00 1.12
N TYR A 42 16.07 -3.14 1.50
CA TYR A 42 16.24 -3.76 2.81
C TYR A 42 16.07 -5.30 2.71
N PRO A 43 16.53 -6.09 3.69
CA PRO A 43 16.28 -7.54 3.70
C PRO A 43 14.79 -7.83 3.95
N GLY A 44 13.98 -7.79 2.90
CA GLY A 44 12.54 -8.00 2.94
C GLY A 44 11.94 -8.19 1.55
N VAL A 45 10.71 -8.73 1.51
CA VAL A 45 10.06 -9.27 0.29
C VAL A 45 9.77 -8.19 -0.77
N HIS A 46 9.64 -6.93 -0.39
CA HIS A 46 9.23 -5.83 -1.28
C HIS A 46 10.33 -4.79 -1.56
N SER A 47 11.55 -5.09 -1.15
CA SER A 47 12.70 -4.21 -1.32
C SER A 47 12.97 -3.89 -2.79
N GLY A 48 13.13 -2.60 -3.12
CA GLY A 48 13.48 -2.13 -4.46
C GLY A 48 12.36 -2.21 -5.51
N GLN A 49 11.16 -2.67 -5.15
CA GLN A 49 10.01 -2.77 -6.05
C GLN A 49 9.39 -1.40 -6.33
N ILE A 50 8.76 -1.27 -7.51
CA ILE A 50 7.92 -0.11 -7.84
C ILE A 50 6.55 -0.29 -7.17
N SER A 51 6.10 0.72 -6.42
CA SER A 51 4.80 0.70 -5.75
C SER A 51 4.15 2.09 -5.73
N PHE A 52 2.87 2.15 -5.35
CA PHE A 52 2.30 3.38 -4.85
C PHE A 52 2.91 3.73 -3.48
N PRO A 53 2.96 5.01 -3.10
CA PRO A 53 3.26 5.41 -1.73
C PRO A 53 2.24 4.81 -0.76
N GLY A 54 2.73 4.34 0.39
CA GLY A 54 1.87 3.71 1.39
C GLY A 54 2.56 2.62 2.17
N GLY A 55 1.82 2.08 3.14
CA GLY A 55 2.37 1.15 4.10
C GLY A 55 1.33 0.58 5.04
N LYS A 56 1.82 0.15 6.20
CA LYS A 56 1.05 -0.62 7.17
C LYS A 56 0.26 0.31 8.08
N PHE A 57 -0.96 -0.07 8.44
CA PHE A 57 -1.69 0.59 9.53
C PHE A 57 -0.95 0.44 10.85
N GLU A 58 -0.68 1.56 11.51
CA GLU A 58 -0.04 1.61 12.83
C GLU A 58 -1.02 2.02 13.92
N LYS A 59 -0.72 1.67 15.18
CA LYS A 59 -1.59 1.99 16.33
C LYS A 59 -1.85 3.50 16.50
N GLY A 60 -0.97 4.34 15.95
CA GLY A 60 -1.10 5.80 15.98
C GLY A 60 -2.02 6.37 14.90
N ASP A 61 -2.35 5.59 13.86
CA ASP A 61 -3.19 6.03 12.76
C ASP A 61 -4.66 6.09 13.19
N LYS A 62 -5.35 7.18 12.86
CA LYS A 62 -6.79 7.33 13.18
C LYS A 62 -7.67 6.41 12.35
N ASP A 63 -7.30 6.25 11.08
CA ASP A 63 -7.97 5.42 10.08
C ASP A 63 -7.02 5.09 8.92
N LEU A 64 -7.52 4.41 7.89
CA LEU A 64 -6.71 4.03 6.72
C LEU A 64 -6.35 5.21 5.81
N ILE A 65 -7.08 6.33 5.90
CA ILE A 65 -6.73 7.55 5.16
C ILE A 65 -5.48 8.15 5.82
N ASP A 66 -5.49 8.26 7.15
CA ASP A 66 -4.36 8.74 7.94
C ASP A 66 -3.09 7.90 7.70
N THR A 67 -3.21 6.56 7.64
CA THR A 67 -2.10 5.67 7.24
C THR A 67 -1.53 6.04 5.87
N ALA A 68 -2.36 6.18 4.84
CA ALA A 68 -1.87 6.49 3.49
C ALA A 68 -1.19 7.87 3.42
N LEU A 69 -1.74 8.87 4.13
CA LEU A 69 -1.19 10.22 4.17
C LEU A 69 0.14 10.27 4.93
N ARG A 70 0.22 9.62 6.11
CA ARG A 70 1.45 9.51 6.91
C ARG A 70 2.57 8.84 6.12
N GLU A 71 2.31 7.65 5.57
CA GLU A 71 3.29 6.90 4.79
C GLU A 71 3.76 7.67 3.55
N THR A 72 2.83 8.30 2.81
CA THR A 72 3.19 9.15 1.67
C THR A 72 4.12 10.29 2.09
N LYS A 73 3.84 10.94 3.22
CA LYS A 73 4.69 12.01 3.74
C LYS A 73 6.08 11.50 4.13
N GLU A 74 6.18 10.32 4.73
CA GLU A 74 7.46 9.70 5.10
C GLU A 74 8.29 9.30 3.88
N GLU A 75 7.66 8.72 2.85
CA GLU A 75 8.36 8.19 1.68
C GLU A 75 8.77 9.27 0.66
N ILE A 76 7.93 10.30 0.46
CA ILE A 76 8.16 11.33 -0.58
C ILE A 76 8.04 12.78 -0.11
N GLY A 77 7.76 13.03 1.18
CA GLY A 77 7.66 14.39 1.72
C GLY A 77 6.42 15.17 1.27
N ALA A 78 5.48 14.54 0.56
CA ALA A 78 4.29 15.22 0.05
C ALA A 78 3.27 15.48 1.17
N SER A 79 2.64 16.66 1.13
CA SER A 79 1.46 16.99 1.92
C SER A 79 0.30 17.22 0.96
N VAL A 80 -0.80 16.51 1.16
CA VAL A 80 -1.99 16.45 0.29
C VAL A 80 -3.24 16.79 1.07
#